data_AF-A0AAP1ECT1-F1
#
_entry.id   AF-A0AAP1ECT1-F1
#
_cell.length_a   1.000
_cell.length_b   1.000
_cell.length_c   1.000
_cell.angle_alpha   90.00
_cell.angle_beta   90.00
_cell.angle_gamma   90.00
#
_symmetry.space_group_name_H-M   'P 1'
#
loop_
_entity.id
_entity.type
_entity.pdbx_description
1 polymer ?
#
loop_
_entity_poly.entity_id
_entity_poly.type
_entity_poly.pdbx_seq_one_letter_code
_entity_poly.pdbx_strand_id
1 'polypeptide(L)'
;MFKPEEICKIKEAFNELKTPENIPFPFLDEELNEVRKIDVNKCETFSEDNDFPFYYNAVIGWEGQSFGYGYKEGFFKIAHMAIVPSDQQSDVMVYPIIFNYRHYLELVLKENIFRFQILFRLPLSNKADHNLDELLKDFIKILESHNLGFLISTKQKKVIMDFHNIDSKNDAFRYVYDIKGNLNHSYDHKMFNLLRLHYIMNEIYNDFNAIDYLFEPGSFFDDKYLAPEYEGLIMALNSFLSYKGNRKGINSPKKLLSVVSRFKHEFCKGNLFKFEESTFKQVTKNTYEVGNKDFDLAITISVTDQEEIEAISINEPS
;
A
#
# COMPACT_ATOMS: atom_id res chain seq x y z
N MET A 1 19.64 -31.41 -29.71
CA MET A 1 20.40 -30.15 -29.80
C MET A 1 20.25 -29.65 -31.23
N PHE A 2 19.91 -28.37 -31.44
CA PHE A 2 19.62 -27.83 -32.77
C PHE A 2 20.88 -27.81 -33.66
N LYS A 3 20.72 -28.09 -34.95
CA LYS A 3 21.78 -28.01 -35.97
C LYS A 3 22.11 -26.55 -36.32
N PRO A 4 23.32 -26.24 -36.82
CA PRO A 4 23.71 -24.87 -37.18
C PRO A 4 22.76 -24.17 -38.16
N GLU A 5 22.24 -24.90 -39.15
CA GLU A 5 21.27 -24.38 -40.13
C GLU A 5 19.91 -24.03 -39.49
N GLU A 6 19.46 -24.82 -38.51
CA GLU A 6 18.23 -24.56 -37.75
C GLU A 6 18.40 -23.32 -36.88
N ILE A 7 19.57 -23.13 -36.26
CA ILE A 7 19.89 -21.93 -35.48
C ILE A 7 19.88 -20.68 -36.37
N CYS A 8 20.36 -20.75 -37.62
CA CYS A 8 20.32 -19.61 -38.55
C CYS A 8 18.87 -19.22 -38.88
N LYS A 9 18.02 -20.19 -39.21
CA LYS A 9 16.59 -19.94 -39.46
C LYS A 9 15.86 -19.37 -38.25
N ILE A 10 16.18 -19.85 -37.04
CA ILE A 10 15.63 -19.31 -35.79
C ILE A 10 16.06 -17.84 -35.60
N LYS A 11 17.32 -17.51 -35.86
CA LYS A 11 17.82 -16.13 -35.75
C LYS A 11 17.15 -15.20 -36.76
N GLU A 12 16.99 -15.65 -38.00
CA GLU A 12 16.29 -14.88 -39.05
C GLU A 12 14.85 -14.60 -38.62
N ALA A 13 14.08 -15.63 -38.28
CA ALA A 13 12.70 -15.47 -37.83
C ALA A 13 12.58 -14.57 -36.58
N PHE A 14 13.49 -14.72 -35.62
CA PHE A 14 13.51 -13.88 -34.42
C PHE A 14 13.80 -12.41 -34.72
N ASN A 15 14.68 -12.13 -35.68
CA ASN A 15 14.97 -10.76 -36.10
C ASN A 15 13.80 -10.12 -36.83
N GLU A 16 13.09 -10.87 -37.69
CA GLU A 16 11.88 -10.41 -38.36
C GLU A 16 10.77 -10.07 -37.36
N LEU A 17 10.56 -10.92 -36.36
CA LEU A 17 9.55 -10.71 -35.30
C LEU A 17 9.90 -9.56 -34.35
N LYS A 18 11.15 -9.12 -34.30
CA LYS A 18 11.64 -8.04 -33.43
C LYS A 18 11.49 -6.64 -34.00
N THR A 19 11.11 -6.52 -35.26
CA THR A 19 10.98 -5.22 -35.92
C THR A 19 9.53 -4.88 -36.28
N PRO A 20 8.54 -5.06 -35.40
CA PRO A 20 7.22 -4.50 -35.65
C PRO A 20 7.31 -2.97 -35.54
N GLU A 21 6.56 -2.27 -36.38
CA GLU A 21 6.36 -0.82 -36.26
C GLU A 21 5.34 -0.49 -35.16
N ASN A 22 4.36 -1.37 -34.93
CA ASN A 22 3.31 -1.23 -33.93
C ASN A 22 3.06 -2.55 -33.18
N ILE A 23 2.68 -2.43 -31.90
CA ILE A 23 2.15 -3.55 -31.12
C ILE A 23 0.63 -3.58 -31.31
N PRO A 24 0.03 -4.68 -31.82
CA PRO A 24 -1.40 -4.75 -32.01
C PRO A 24 -2.09 -4.91 -30.64
N PHE A 25 -2.45 -3.79 -30.02
CA PHE A 25 -3.25 -3.77 -28.81
C PHE A 25 -4.58 -3.06 -29.09
N PRO A 26 -5.70 -3.79 -29.19
CA PRO A 26 -7.00 -3.15 -29.31
C PRO A 26 -7.25 -2.32 -28.04
N PHE A 27 -7.95 -1.18 -28.15
CA PHE A 27 -8.36 -0.32 -27.02
C PHE A 27 -7.32 0.64 -26.42
N LEU A 28 -6.14 0.75 -27.03
CA LEU A 28 -5.23 1.88 -26.79
C LEU A 28 -5.19 2.78 -28.03
N ASP A 29 -4.88 4.06 -27.82
CA ASP A 29 -4.59 4.99 -28.92
C ASP A 29 -3.48 4.39 -29.81
N GLU A 30 -3.64 4.45 -31.13
CA GLU A 30 -2.66 3.91 -32.08
C GLU A 30 -1.27 4.53 -31.87
N GLU A 31 -1.20 5.79 -31.45
CA GLU A 31 0.08 6.46 -31.15
C GLU A 31 0.80 5.82 -29.95
N LEU A 32 0.06 5.25 -28.99
CA LEU A 32 0.63 4.56 -27.83
C LEU A 32 1.11 3.14 -28.16
N ASN A 33 0.74 2.60 -29.33
CA ASN A 33 1.16 1.29 -29.80
C ASN A 33 2.46 1.33 -30.64
N GLU A 34 3.00 2.53 -30.90
CA GLU A 34 4.20 2.73 -31.71
C GLU A 34 5.46 2.16 -31.05
N VAL A 35 6.26 1.41 -31.81
CA VAL A 35 7.56 0.91 -31.37
C VAL A 35 8.66 1.90 -31.76
N ARG A 36 9.03 2.78 -30.83
CA ARG A 36 10.14 3.75 -31.02
C ARG A 36 11.48 3.13 -30.66
N LYS A 37 12.42 3.14 -31.61
CA LYS A 37 13.80 2.66 -31.39
C LYS A 37 14.71 3.80 -30.99
N ILE A 38 15.22 3.74 -29.76
CA ILE A 38 16.15 4.72 -29.21
C ILE A 38 17.56 4.13 -29.27
N ASP A 39 18.56 4.96 -29.57
CA ASP A 39 19.98 4.58 -29.46
C ASP A 39 20.24 4.12 -28.02
N VAL A 40 20.76 2.91 -27.83
CA VAL A 40 21.04 2.34 -26.50
C VAL A 40 21.93 3.27 -25.66
N ASN A 41 22.85 4.01 -26.28
CA ASN A 41 23.72 4.94 -25.56
C ASN A 41 23.01 6.20 -25.06
N LYS A 42 21.78 6.44 -25.54
CA LYS A 42 20.88 7.52 -25.14
C LYS A 42 19.62 7.02 -24.43
N CYS A 43 19.50 5.70 -24.25
CA CYS A 43 18.31 5.08 -23.67
C CYS A 43 18.46 5.01 -22.16
N GLU A 44 17.71 5.84 -21.46
CA GLU A 44 17.52 5.73 -20.01
C GLU A 44 16.06 5.38 -19.73
N THR A 45 15.82 4.18 -19.21
CA THR A 45 14.47 3.63 -19.00
C THR A 45 13.61 4.43 -18.01
N PHE A 46 14.24 5.06 -17.01
CA PHE A 46 13.57 5.88 -16.01
C PHE A 46 14.12 7.30 -16.06
N SER A 47 13.77 8.02 -17.13
CA SER A 47 14.17 9.41 -17.36
C SER A 47 12.96 10.33 -17.35
N GLU A 48 13.19 11.59 -17.01
CA GLU A 48 12.24 12.65 -17.39
C GLU A 48 12.40 12.91 -18.88
N ASP A 49 11.28 13.23 -19.54
CA ASP A 49 11.31 13.61 -20.93
C ASP A 49 10.66 14.99 -21.11
N ASN A 50 11.44 15.93 -21.64
CA ASN A 50 11.01 17.29 -21.92
C ASN A 50 10.57 17.47 -23.39
N ASP A 51 10.87 16.49 -24.25
CA ASP A 51 10.46 16.45 -25.65
C ASP A 51 9.07 15.81 -25.83
N PHE A 52 8.61 15.08 -24.81
CA PHE A 52 7.27 14.52 -24.73
C PHE A 52 6.32 15.36 -23.86
N PRO A 53 5.00 15.12 -23.94
CA PRO A 53 4.07 15.88 -23.13
C PRO A 53 4.35 15.72 -21.63
N PHE A 54 4.70 16.82 -20.98
CA PHE A 54 5.20 16.86 -19.60
C PHE A 54 4.27 16.20 -18.57
N TYR A 55 2.97 16.05 -18.88
CA TYR A 55 1.99 15.40 -18.00
C TYR A 55 2.14 13.88 -17.89
N TYR A 56 3.02 13.25 -18.68
CA TYR A 56 3.44 11.86 -18.50
C TYR A 56 4.64 11.71 -17.55
N ASN A 57 5.32 12.80 -17.19
CA ASN A 57 6.39 12.75 -16.18
C ASN A 57 5.78 12.48 -14.80
N ALA A 58 6.22 11.40 -14.16
CA ALA A 58 5.76 10.99 -12.83
C ALA A 58 6.93 10.95 -11.85
N VAL A 59 6.65 11.29 -10.59
CA VAL A 59 7.65 11.25 -9.50
C VAL A 59 7.50 9.95 -8.73
N ILE A 60 8.60 9.24 -8.48
CA ILE A 60 8.66 8.13 -7.54
C ILE A 60 9.29 8.65 -6.24
N GLY A 61 8.68 8.39 -5.09
CA GLY A 61 9.23 8.77 -3.80
C GLY A 61 8.96 10.22 -3.37
N TRP A 62 7.85 10.83 -3.79
CA TRP A 62 7.50 12.19 -3.36
C TRP A 62 7.27 12.30 -1.84
N GLU A 63 7.44 13.49 -1.27
CA GLU A 63 7.29 13.71 0.18
C GLU A 63 5.87 13.40 0.68
N GLY A 64 5.76 12.73 1.84
CA GLY A 64 4.45 12.38 2.40
C GLY A 64 3.74 11.27 1.64
N GLN A 65 4.48 10.29 1.10
CA GLN A 65 3.86 9.06 0.58
C GLN A 65 3.05 8.40 1.70
N SER A 66 1.72 8.45 1.56
CA SER A 66 0.78 7.69 2.37
C SER A 66 0.13 6.59 1.54
N PHE A 67 -0.78 5.84 2.15
CA PHE A 67 -1.58 4.85 1.45
C PHE A 67 -2.49 5.47 0.36
N GLY A 68 -2.75 6.78 0.39
CA GLY A 68 -3.69 7.49 -0.47
C GLY A 68 -3.34 7.48 -1.97
N TYR A 69 -2.56 8.47 -2.43
CA TYR A 69 -2.57 8.83 -3.84
C TYR A 69 -1.85 7.87 -4.81
N GLY A 70 -0.69 7.33 -4.42
CA GLY A 70 0.07 6.43 -5.30
C GLY A 70 -0.33 4.98 -5.16
N TYR A 71 -0.61 4.57 -3.92
CA TYR A 71 -0.85 3.17 -3.60
C TYR A 71 -2.32 2.81 -3.80
N LYS A 72 -3.26 3.15 -2.91
CA LYS A 72 -4.64 2.65 -3.00
C LYS A 72 -5.34 3.08 -4.30
N GLU A 73 -5.22 4.37 -4.67
CA GLU A 73 -5.89 4.95 -5.83
C GLU A 73 -5.39 4.34 -7.15
N GLY A 74 -4.09 4.05 -7.25
CA GLY A 74 -3.49 3.44 -8.43
C GLY A 74 -4.10 2.07 -8.73
N PHE A 75 -4.19 1.20 -7.72
CA PHE A 75 -4.79 -0.12 -7.87
C PHE A 75 -6.27 -0.03 -8.27
N PHE A 76 -7.06 0.83 -7.64
CA PHE A 76 -8.46 1.02 -8.03
C PHE A 76 -8.60 1.50 -9.47
N LYS A 77 -7.89 2.57 -9.85
CA LYS A 77 -7.98 3.17 -11.18
C LYS A 77 -7.57 2.21 -12.28
N ILE A 78 -6.52 1.42 -12.08
CA ILE A 78 -6.08 0.43 -13.07
C ILE A 78 -7.12 -0.70 -13.23
N ALA A 79 -7.70 -1.21 -12.15
CA ALA A 79 -8.81 -2.17 -12.23
C ALA A 79 -10.02 -1.57 -12.98
N HIS A 80 -10.34 -0.30 -12.71
CA HIS A 80 -11.44 0.43 -13.35
C HIS A 80 -11.24 0.62 -14.84
N MET A 81 -10.06 1.05 -15.25
CA MET A 81 -9.73 1.26 -16.66
C MET A 81 -9.73 -0.06 -17.44
N ALA A 82 -9.33 -1.16 -16.81
CA ALA A 82 -9.30 -2.50 -17.42
C ALA A 82 -10.70 -3.08 -17.73
N ILE A 83 -11.79 -2.46 -17.27
CA ILE A 83 -13.16 -2.91 -17.59
C ILE A 83 -13.47 -2.73 -19.08
N VAL A 84 -12.98 -1.67 -19.72
CA VAL A 84 -13.23 -1.41 -21.15
C VAL A 84 -12.73 -2.55 -22.05
N PRO A 85 -11.45 -2.96 -22.01
CA PRO A 85 -10.98 -4.07 -22.82
C PRO A 85 -11.54 -5.43 -22.40
N SER A 86 -12.12 -5.55 -21.19
CA SER A 86 -12.72 -6.80 -20.69
C SER A 86 -13.94 -7.27 -21.48
N ASP A 87 -14.60 -6.39 -22.24
CA ASP A 87 -15.72 -6.76 -23.11
C ASP A 87 -15.32 -7.82 -24.15
N GLN A 88 -14.07 -7.79 -24.60
CA GLN A 88 -13.54 -8.77 -25.56
C GLN A 88 -12.48 -9.72 -24.95
N GLN A 89 -11.91 -9.37 -23.80
CA GLN A 89 -10.78 -10.08 -23.21
C GLN A 89 -11.01 -10.46 -21.73
N SER A 90 -12.24 -10.78 -21.35
CA SER A 90 -12.63 -11.07 -19.96
C SER A 90 -11.70 -12.08 -19.27
N ASP A 91 -11.32 -13.15 -19.96
CA ASP A 91 -10.52 -14.24 -19.39
C ASP A 91 -9.06 -13.84 -19.14
N VAL A 92 -8.55 -12.86 -19.89
CA VAL A 92 -7.22 -12.29 -19.68
C VAL A 92 -7.28 -11.21 -18.60
N MET A 93 -8.34 -10.40 -18.60
CA MET A 93 -8.47 -9.24 -17.71
C MET A 93 -8.97 -9.59 -16.30
N VAL A 94 -9.65 -10.73 -16.10
CA VAL A 94 -10.16 -11.13 -14.77
C VAL A 94 -9.06 -11.19 -13.71
N TYR A 95 -7.87 -11.71 -14.07
CA TYR A 95 -6.75 -11.82 -13.12
C TYR A 95 -6.24 -10.46 -12.63
N PRO A 96 -5.79 -9.55 -13.51
CA PRO A 96 -5.34 -8.24 -13.07
C PRO A 96 -6.47 -7.42 -12.41
N ILE A 97 -7.72 -7.49 -12.88
CA ILE A 97 -8.82 -6.73 -12.26
C ILE A 97 -9.04 -7.16 -10.81
N ILE A 98 -9.15 -8.47 -10.56
CA ILE A 98 -9.38 -8.98 -9.20
C ILE A 98 -8.18 -8.67 -8.30
N PHE A 99 -6.96 -8.90 -8.80
CA PHE A 99 -5.74 -8.57 -8.06
C PHE A 99 -5.71 -7.10 -7.64
N ASN A 100 -6.00 -6.19 -8.56
CA ASN A 100 -5.98 -4.76 -8.30
C ASN A 100 -7.09 -4.33 -7.32
N TYR A 101 -8.34 -4.78 -7.50
CA TYR A 101 -9.41 -4.46 -6.54
C TYR A 101 -9.15 -5.02 -5.14
N ARG A 102 -8.63 -6.25 -5.04
CA ARG A 102 -8.24 -6.85 -3.76
C ARG A 102 -7.19 -5.99 -3.06
N HIS A 103 -6.18 -5.54 -3.79
CA HIS A 103 -5.11 -4.73 -3.23
C HIS A 103 -5.59 -3.33 -2.83
N TYR A 104 -6.49 -2.72 -3.60
CA TYR A 104 -7.19 -1.50 -3.18
C TYR A 104 -7.87 -1.69 -1.81
N LEU A 105 -8.67 -2.76 -1.64
CA LEU A 105 -9.36 -3.03 -0.36
C LEU A 105 -8.38 -3.24 0.80
N GLU A 106 -7.26 -3.93 0.56
CA GLU A 106 -6.22 -4.12 1.57
C GLU A 106 -5.63 -2.79 2.02
N LEU A 107 -5.25 -1.93 1.08
CA LEU A 107 -4.62 -0.65 1.38
C LEU A 107 -5.58 0.31 2.08
N VAL A 108 -6.84 0.38 1.63
CA VAL A 108 -7.87 1.19 2.27
C VAL A 108 -8.12 0.76 3.72
N LEU A 109 -8.16 -0.54 4.01
CA LEU A 109 -8.31 -1.03 5.37
C LEU A 109 -7.09 -0.66 6.24
N LYS A 110 -5.87 -0.86 5.72
CA LYS A 110 -4.63 -0.51 6.44
C LYS A 110 -4.57 0.98 6.75
N GLU A 111 -4.90 1.83 5.78
CA GLU A 111 -4.97 3.27 5.93
C GLU A 111 -6.00 3.70 6.98
N ASN A 112 -7.23 3.18 6.89
CA ASN A 112 -8.28 3.54 7.84
C ASN A 112 -7.93 3.09 9.26
N ILE A 113 -7.42 1.86 9.43
CA ILE A 113 -6.91 1.39 10.74
C ILE A 113 -5.86 2.36 11.27
N PHE A 114 -4.88 2.72 10.44
CA PHE A 114 -3.79 3.61 10.84
C PHE A 114 -4.30 5.01 11.23
N ARG A 115 -5.17 5.61 10.43
CA ARG A 115 -5.73 6.95 10.68
C ARG A 115 -6.58 6.98 11.94
N PHE A 116 -7.43 5.98 12.16
CA PHE A 116 -8.21 5.89 13.40
C PHE A 116 -7.33 5.56 14.61
N GLN A 117 -6.25 4.79 14.46
CA GLN A 117 -5.29 4.58 15.54
C GLN A 117 -4.58 5.88 15.92
N ILE A 118 -4.19 6.70 14.95
CA ILE A 118 -3.67 8.05 15.22
C ILE A 118 -4.73 8.89 15.90
N LEU A 119 -5.92 9.04 15.30
CA LEU A 119 -7.01 9.89 15.80
C LEU A 119 -7.37 9.59 17.27
N PHE A 120 -7.49 8.31 17.61
CA PHE A 120 -7.86 7.86 18.96
C PHE A 120 -6.65 7.55 19.87
N ARG A 121 -5.43 7.93 19.46
CA ARG A 121 -4.18 7.69 20.21
C ARG A 121 -3.98 6.22 20.61
N LEU A 122 -4.47 5.30 19.79
CA LEU A 122 -4.38 3.87 20.04
C LEU A 122 -2.96 3.38 19.73
N PRO A 123 -2.57 2.22 20.30
CA PRO A 123 -1.39 1.49 19.87
C PRO A 123 -1.40 1.26 18.35
N LEU A 124 -0.37 1.75 17.67
CA LEU A 124 -0.19 1.60 16.24
C LEU A 124 0.11 0.13 15.92
N SER A 125 -0.65 -0.41 14.98
CA SER A 125 -0.40 -1.74 14.45
C SER A 125 0.61 -1.68 13.31
N ASN A 126 1.44 -2.71 13.17
CA ASN A 126 2.27 -2.91 11.99
C ASN A 126 1.96 -4.28 11.38
N LYS A 127 0.81 -4.36 10.71
CA LYS A 127 0.38 -5.56 10.01
C LYS A 127 0.95 -5.57 8.61
N ALA A 128 2.08 -6.28 8.47
CA ALA A 128 2.63 -6.66 7.18
C ALA A 128 1.84 -7.79 6.50
N ASP A 129 0.86 -8.39 7.19
CA ASP A 129 0.01 -9.42 6.59
C ASP A 129 -0.94 -8.84 5.53
N HIS A 130 -1.39 -9.72 4.64
CA HIS A 130 -2.33 -9.42 3.57
C HIS A 130 -3.75 -9.90 3.91
N ASN A 131 -4.02 -10.25 5.17
CA ASN A 131 -5.25 -10.96 5.54
C ASN A 131 -6.42 -9.98 5.70
N LEU A 132 -7.25 -9.89 4.66
CA LEU A 132 -8.43 -9.02 4.64
C LEU A 132 -9.43 -9.29 5.78
N ASP A 133 -9.61 -10.52 6.24
CA ASP A 133 -10.50 -10.85 7.37
C ASP A 133 -9.98 -10.27 8.68
N GLU A 134 -8.67 -10.39 8.93
CA GLU A 134 -8.02 -9.82 10.12
C GLU A 134 -8.03 -8.29 10.09
N LEU A 135 -7.74 -7.69 8.93
CA LEU A 135 -7.81 -6.24 8.76
C LEU A 135 -9.24 -5.72 8.98
N LEU A 136 -10.24 -6.41 8.42
CA LEU A 136 -11.64 -6.04 8.59
C LEU A 136 -12.06 -6.13 10.06
N LYS A 137 -11.68 -7.19 10.77
CA LYS A 137 -11.97 -7.37 12.20
C LYS A 137 -11.35 -6.27 13.06
N ASP A 138 -10.11 -5.91 12.79
CA ASP A 138 -9.44 -4.82 13.51
C ASP A 138 -10.13 -3.48 13.27
N PHE A 139 -10.46 -3.19 12.01
CA PHE A 139 -11.15 -1.95 11.67
C PHE A 139 -12.51 -1.85 12.33
N ILE A 140 -13.33 -2.92 12.27
CA ILE A 140 -14.62 -2.99 12.94
C ILE A 140 -14.45 -2.79 14.45
N LYS A 141 -13.48 -3.46 15.07
CA LYS A 141 -13.22 -3.34 16.51
C LYS A 141 -12.93 -1.89 16.92
N ILE A 142 -12.09 -1.18 16.16
CA ILE A 142 -11.76 0.23 16.41
C ILE A 142 -13.01 1.12 16.28
N LEU A 143 -13.80 0.93 15.22
CA LEU A 143 -15.00 1.72 15.00
C LEU A 143 -16.07 1.47 16.06
N GLU A 144 -16.33 0.21 16.40
CA GLU A 144 -17.36 -0.17 17.37
C GLU A 144 -16.99 0.32 18.79
N SER A 145 -15.72 0.30 19.19
CA SER A 145 -15.32 0.84 20.50
C SER A 145 -15.51 2.35 20.63
N HIS A 146 -15.75 3.06 19.52
CA HIS A 146 -15.97 4.50 19.48
C HIS A 146 -17.36 4.88 18.93
N ASN A 147 -18.30 3.93 18.84
CA ASN A 147 -19.65 4.14 18.30
C ASN A 147 -19.69 4.64 16.84
N LEU A 148 -18.65 4.33 16.05
CA LEU A 148 -18.53 4.67 14.63
C LEU A 148 -18.77 3.48 13.70
N GLY A 149 -19.34 2.38 14.20
CA GLY A 149 -19.60 1.17 13.42
C GLY A 149 -20.47 1.37 12.17
N PHE A 150 -21.21 2.49 12.10
CA PHE A 150 -22.00 2.89 10.93
C PHE A 150 -21.15 3.31 9.72
N LEU A 151 -19.87 3.64 9.92
CA LEU A 151 -18.94 4.00 8.84
C LEU A 151 -18.58 2.81 7.93
N ILE A 152 -18.94 1.58 8.33
CA ILE A 152 -18.72 0.40 7.51
C ILE A 152 -20.01 -0.41 7.36
N SER A 153 -20.55 -0.41 6.15
CA SER A 153 -21.81 -1.07 5.82
C SER A 153 -21.68 -2.60 5.78
N THR A 154 -22.81 -3.30 5.99
CA THR A 154 -22.87 -4.76 5.80
C THR A 154 -22.42 -5.19 4.39
N LYS A 155 -22.64 -4.33 3.39
CA LYS A 155 -22.24 -4.59 2.01
C LYS A 155 -20.72 -4.51 1.83
N GLN A 156 -20.06 -3.47 2.37
CA GLN A 156 -18.60 -3.38 2.38
C GLN A 156 -17.97 -4.59 3.06
N LYS A 157 -18.46 -4.96 4.26
CA LYS A 157 -18.02 -6.17 4.98
C LYS A 157 -18.13 -7.41 4.10
N LYS A 158 -19.27 -7.60 3.43
CA LYS A 158 -19.49 -8.74 2.54
C LYS A 158 -18.52 -8.74 1.35
N VAL A 159 -18.35 -7.62 0.66
CA VAL A 159 -17.46 -7.54 -0.51
C VAL A 159 -16.02 -7.86 -0.12
N ILE A 160 -15.52 -7.29 0.99
CA ILE A 160 -14.18 -7.57 1.51
C ILE A 160 -14.02 -9.08 1.80
N MET A 161 -15.02 -9.71 2.40
CA MET A 161 -14.97 -11.16 2.66
C MET A 161 -15.08 -12.00 1.39
N ASP A 162 -15.83 -11.56 0.37
CA ASP A 162 -15.88 -12.23 -0.92
C ASP A 162 -14.48 -12.24 -1.57
N PHE A 163 -13.75 -11.11 -1.53
CA PHE A 163 -12.36 -11.03 -2.00
C PHE A 163 -11.40 -11.88 -1.15
N HIS A 164 -11.57 -11.88 0.18
CA HIS A 164 -10.76 -12.72 1.06
C HIS A 164 -10.93 -14.22 0.75
N ASN A 165 -12.16 -14.65 0.49
CA ASN A 165 -12.47 -16.06 0.25
C ASN A 165 -11.93 -16.58 -1.09
N ILE A 166 -11.79 -15.72 -2.09
CA ILE A 166 -11.20 -16.11 -3.39
C ILE A 166 -9.68 -16.00 -3.41
N ASP A 167 -9.08 -15.10 -2.61
CA ASP A 167 -7.63 -14.90 -2.53
C ASP A 167 -7.18 -14.35 -1.17
N SER A 168 -7.15 -15.25 -0.17
CA SER A 168 -6.79 -14.89 1.21
C SER A 168 -5.33 -14.42 1.37
N LYS A 169 -4.43 -14.80 0.45
CA LYS A 169 -2.98 -14.57 0.55
C LYS A 169 -2.41 -13.59 -0.47
N ASN A 170 -3.25 -13.04 -1.35
CA ASN A 170 -2.84 -12.15 -2.45
C ASN A 170 -1.97 -12.84 -3.51
N ASP A 171 -2.00 -14.15 -3.65
CA ASP A 171 -1.11 -14.91 -4.54
C ASP A 171 -1.86 -15.61 -5.67
N ALA A 172 -3.14 -15.94 -5.46
CA ALA A 172 -3.91 -16.81 -6.33
C ALA A 172 -4.14 -16.21 -7.73
N PHE A 173 -4.36 -14.90 -7.80
CA PHE A 173 -4.55 -14.19 -9.08
C PHE A 173 -3.25 -13.76 -9.76
N ARG A 174 -2.08 -14.03 -9.16
CA ARG A 174 -0.76 -13.75 -9.74
C ARG A 174 -0.05 -15.00 -10.25
N TYR A 175 -0.29 -16.13 -9.61
CA TYR A 175 0.37 -17.39 -9.93
C TYR A 175 -0.65 -18.44 -10.30
N VAL A 176 -0.42 -19.16 -11.40
CA VAL A 176 -1.28 -20.28 -11.79
C VAL A 176 -1.22 -21.41 -10.76
N TYR A 177 -0.02 -21.66 -10.21
CA TYR A 177 0.23 -22.72 -9.23
C TYR A 177 0.74 -22.15 -7.91
N ASP A 178 0.38 -22.79 -6.80
CA ASP A 178 0.96 -22.55 -5.48
C ASP A 178 2.40 -23.11 -5.38
N ILE A 179 3.08 -22.81 -4.27
CA ILE A 179 4.44 -23.30 -4.00
C ILE A 179 4.55 -24.84 -3.88
N LYS A 180 3.42 -25.55 -3.82
CA LYS A 180 3.32 -27.02 -3.78
C LYS A 180 2.96 -27.60 -5.15
N GLY A 181 2.76 -26.78 -6.17
CA GLY A 181 2.38 -27.19 -7.52
C GLY A 181 0.88 -27.42 -7.74
N ASN A 182 0.02 -27.06 -6.79
CA ASN A 182 -1.44 -27.14 -6.96
C ASN A 182 -1.96 -25.90 -7.70
N LEU A 183 -3.04 -26.04 -8.48
CA LEU A 183 -3.70 -24.87 -9.06
C LEU A 183 -4.23 -23.95 -7.97
N ASN A 184 -3.96 -22.65 -8.07
CA ASN A 184 -4.51 -21.64 -7.15
C ASN A 184 -6.03 -21.44 -7.33
N HIS A 185 -6.49 -21.61 -8.57
CA HIS A 185 -7.91 -21.60 -8.90
C HIS A 185 -8.25 -22.87 -9.68
N SER A 186 -9.06 -23.75 -9.09
CA SER A 186 -9.67 -24.85 -9.83
C SER A 186 -10.80 -24.33 -10.73
N TYR A 187 -11.12 -25.09 -11.78
CA TYR A 187 -12.22 -24.77 -12.67
C TYR A 187 -13.55 -25.29 -12.06
N ASP A 188 -14.05 -24.59 -11.04
CA ASP A 188 -15.32 -24.90 -10.34
C ASP A 188 -16.51 -24.06 -10.86
N HIS A 189 -16.53 -23.71 -12.15
CA HIS A 189 -17.60 -22.93 -12.80
C HIS A 189 -17.91 -21.57 -12.12
N LYS A 190 -16.93 -20.97 -11.45
CA LYS A 190 -17.03 -19.61 -10.90
C LYS A 190 -16.84 -18.59 -12.02
N MET A 191 -17.88 -18.40 -12.83
CA MET A 191 -17.92 -17.31 -13.80
C MET A 191 -18.30 -16.01 -13.08
N PHE A 192 -17.47 -14.99 -13.22
CA PHE A 192 -17.73 -13.65 -12.66
C PHE A 192 -18.04 -12.68 -13.79
N ASN A 193 -19.07 -11.85 -13.61
CA ASN A 193 -19.34 -10.76 -14.53
C ASN A 193 -18.52 -9.53 -14.09
N LEU A 194 -17.49 -9.19 -14.86
CA LEU A 194 -16.56 -8.09 -14.54
C LEU A 194 -17.24 -6.72 -14.53
N LEU A 195 -18.27 -6.51 -15.36
CA LEU A 195 -19.05 -5.28 -15.37
C LEU A 195 -19.90 -5.12 -14.09
N ARG A 196 -20.49 -6.21 -13.61
CA ARG A 196 -21.20 -6.21 -12.32
C ARG A 196 -20.24 -5.95 -11.17
N LEU A 197 -19.06 -6.57 -11.20
CA LEU A 197 -18.02 -6.31 -10.20
C LEU A 197 -17.60 -4.84 -10.19
N HIS A 198 -17.41 -4.24 -11.37
CA HIS A 198 -17.11 -2.81 -11.50
C HIS A 198 -18.16 -1.92 -10.80
N TYR A 199 -19.45 -2.16 -11.05
CA TYR A 199 -20.50 -1.37 -10.39
C TYR A 199 -20.54 -1.56 -8.88
N ILE A 200 -20.28 -2.79 -8.40
CA ILE A 200 -20.13 -3.03 -6.96
C ILE A 200 -18.95 -2.23 -6.41
N MET A 201 -17.80 -2.25 -7.08
CA MET A 201 -16.61 -1.54 -6.64
C MET A 201 -16.74 -0.02 -6.72
N ASN A 202 -17.54 0.54 -7.63
CA ASN A 202 -17.90 1.97 -7.62
C ASN A 202 -18.55 2.39 -6.29
N GLU A 203 -19.49 1.58 -5.81
CA GLU A 203 -20.18 1.86 -4.56
C GLU A 203 -19.24 1.72 -3.37
N ILE A 204 -18.44 0.64 -3.32
CA ILE A 204 -17.45 0.44 -2.25
C ILE A 204 -16.42 1.57 -2.21
N TYR A 205 -15.96 2.03 -3.37
CA TYR A 205 -15.04 3.15 -3.49
C TYR A 205 -15.66 4.45 -3.00
N ASN A 206 -16.89 4.76 -3.42
CA ASN A 206 -17.60 5.94 -2.95
C ASN A 206 -17.81 5.93 -1.43
N ASP A 207 -18.15 4.78 -0.84
CA ASP A 207 -18.32 4.66 0.61
C ASP A 207 -17.00 4.93 1.35
N PHE A 208 -15.87 4.42 0.86
CA PHE A 208 -14.56 4.67 1.49
C PHE A 208 -14.07 6.10 1.27
N ASN A 209 -14.31 6.69 0.10
CA ASN A 209 -14.04 8.10 -0.14
C ASN A 209 -14.88 9.00 0.77
N ALA A 210 -16.12 8.62 1.09
CA ALA A 210 -16.92 9.34 2.08
C ALA A 210 -16.24 9.39 3.46
N ILE A 211 -15.54 8.31 3.86
CA ILE A 211 -14.73 8.29 5.08
C ILE A 211 -13.51 9.21 4.93
N ASP A 212 -12.84 9.20 3.78
CA ASP A 212 -11.69 10.09 3.54
C ASP A 212 -12.03 11.57 3.73
N TYR A 213 -13.20 12.01 3.27
CA TYR A 213 -13.68 13.39 3.48
C TYR A 213 -13.85 13.77 4.96
N LEU A 214 -14.10 12.80 5.86
CA LEU A 214 -14.24 13.08 7.29
C LEU A 214 -12.92 13.49 7.94
N PHE A 215 -11.80 13.16 7.33
CA PHE A 215 -10.44 13.41 7.80
C PHE A 215 -9.76 14.57 7.04
N GLU A 216 -10.45 15.24 6.12
CA GLU A 216 -9.91 16.44 5.48
C GLU A 216 -9.69 17.56 6.51
N PRO A 217 -8.75 18.49 6.26
CA PRO A 217 -8.54 19.64 7.13
C PRO A 217 -9.83 20.42 7.37
N GLY A 218 -10.18 20.67 8.63
CA GLY A 218 -11.44 21.32 9.04
C GLY A 218 -12.67 20.42 9.10
N SER A 219 -12.56 19.12 8.82
CA SER A 219 -13.65 18.14 8.95
C SER A 219 -13.75 17.54 10.36
N PHE A 220 -14.58 16.49 10.53
CA PHE A 220 -14.90 15.89 11.83
C PHE A 220 -13.73 15.19 12.53
N PHE A 221 -12.79 14.63 11.75
CA PHE A 221 -11.63 13.90 12.23
C PHE A 221 -10.32 14.62 11.90
N ASP A 222 -10.36 15.96 11.86
CA ASP A 222 -9.18 16.79 11.63
C ASP A 222 -8.17 16.62 12.77
N ASP A 223 -6.96 16.20 12.41
CA ASP A 223 -5.86 15.98 13.32
C ASP A 223 -4.53 16.28 12.61
N LYS A 224 -3.69 17.12 13.22
CA LYS A 224 -2.40 17.54 12.63
C LYS A 224 -1.49 16.37 12.29
N TYR A 225 -1.58 15.25 13.03
CA TYR A 225 -0.75 14.07 12.81
C TYR A 225 -1.22 13.22 11.62
N LEU A 226 -2.38 13.55 11.05
CA LEU A 226 -2.90 12.98 9.82
C LEU A 226 -2.55 13.81 8.58
N ALA A 227 -1.83 14.92 8.75
CA ALA A 227 -1.22 15.60 7.62
C ALA A 227 -0.16 14.69 6.94
N PRO A 228 -0.03 14.69 5.61
CA PRO A 228 0.82 13.72 4.89
C PRO A 228 2.27 13.61 5.39
N GLU A 229 2.86 14.74 5.80
CA GLU A 229 4.23 14.80 6.35
C GLU A 229 4.36 14.03 7.67
N TYR A 230 3.40 14.19 8.59
CA TYR A 230 3.37 13.48 9.86
C TYR A 230 2.97 12.02 9.69
N GLU A 231 2.02 11.74 8.81
CA GLU A 231 1.56 10.38 8.51
C GLU A 231 2.75 9.50 8.06
N GLY A 232 3.54 10.00 7.11
CA GLY A 232 4.76 9.34 6.63
C GLY A 232 5.82 9.16 7.71
N LEU A 233 6.07 10.20 8.51
CA LEU A 233 7.00 10.14 9.65
C LEU A 233 6.58 9.07 10.67
N ILE A 234 5.32 9.05 11.06
CA ILE A 234 4.76 8.11 12.06
C ILE A 234 4.80 6.69 11.52
N MET A 235 4.47 6.48 10.24
CA MET A 235 4.56 5.16 9.60
C MET A 235 6.02 4.66 9.57
N ALA A 236 6.97 5.52 9.20
CA ALA A 236 8.39 5.18 9.20
C ALA A 236 8.89 4.83 10.60
N LEU A 237 8.48 5.59 11.61
CA LEU A 237 8.78 5.36 13.02
C LEU A 237 8.21 4.02 13.52
N ASN A 238 6.93 3.76 13.27
CA ASN A 238 6.27 2.51 13.63
C ASN A 238 6.97 1.30 12.97
N SER A 239 7.32 1.43 11.70
CA SER A 239 8.06 0.41 10.95
C SER A 239 9.45 0.16 11.54
N PHE A 240 10.18 1.23 11.88
CA PHE A 240 11.50 1.15 12.48
C PHE A 240 11.47 0.43 13.84
N LEU A 241 10.53 0.77 14.72
CA LEU A 241 10.45 0.19 16.07
C LEU A 241 9.86 -1.22 16.07
N SER A 242 9.03 -1.56 15.08
CA SER A 242 8.49 -2.91 14.90
C SER A 242 9.49 -3.89 14.28
N TYR A 243 10.54 -3.40 13.61
CA TYR A 243 11.55 -4.24 12.99
C TYR A 243 12.23 -5.13 14.03
N LYS A 244 12.36 -6.44 13.75
CA LYS A 244 12.85 -7.46 14.69
C LYS A 244 14.17 -7.09 15.37
N GLY A 245 15.08 -6.42 14.65
CA GLY A 245 16.38 -5.99 15.19
C GLY A 245 16.32 -4.79 16.14
N ASN A 246 15.23 -4.02 16.13
CA ASN A 246 15.00 -2.87 17.00
C ASN A 246 13.98 -3.17 18.11
N ARG A 247 13.07 -4.11 17.85
CA ARG A 247 11.97 -4.49 18.73
C ARG A 247 12.41 -5.30 19.95
N LYS A 248 13.42 -6.16 19.83
CA LYS A 248 13.77 -7.16 20.86
C LYS A 248 14.99 -6.76 21.71
N GLY A 249 15.08 -7.33 22.91
CA GLY A 249 16.23 -7.19 23.80
C GLY A 249 16.30 -5.83 24.51
N ILE A 250 15.14 -5.25 24.79
CA ILE A 250 14.96 -4.00 25.53
C ILE A 250 14.99 -4.29 27.04
N ASN A 251 16.15 -4.68 27.54
CA ASN A 251 16.38 -5.06 28.95
C ASN A 251 16.60 -3.89 29.90
N SER A 252 16.66 -2.66 29.38
CA SER A 252 16.92 -1.47 30.19
C SER A 252 16.43 -0.19 29.47
N PRO A 253 16.12 0.88 30.22
CA PRO A 253 15.80 2.19 29.63
C PRO A 253 16.91 2.73 28.73
N LYS A 254 18.18 2.51 29.12
CA LYS A 254 19.36 2.92 28.33
C LYS A 254 19.41 2.21 26.98
N LYS A 255 19.01 0.93 26.93
CA LYS A 255 18.92 0.16 25.70
C LYS A 255 17.81 0.69 24.78
N LEU A 256 16.64 1.00 25.34
CA LEU A 256 15.54 1.61 24.58
C LEU A 256 15.96 2.97 24.00
N LEU A 257 16.53 3.84 24.83
CA LEU A 257 17.04 5.15 24.39
C LEU A 257 18.05 4.98 23.24
N SER A 258 19.00 4.05 23.35
CA SER A 258 19.94 3.76 22.26
C SER A 258 19.27 3.30 20.96
N VAL A 259 18.14 2.57 21.02
CA VAL A 259 17.37 2.20 19.82
C VAL A 259 16.69 3.43 19.23
N VAL A 260 16.01 4.21 20.06
CA VAL A 260 15.26 5.41 19.67
C VAL A 260 16.18 6.48 19.09
N SER A 261 17.34 6.76 19.69
CA SER A 261 18.32 7.76 19.21
C SER A 261 18.91 7.42 17.82
N ARG A 262 18.75 6.18 17.33
CA ARG A 262 19.15 5.80 15.96
C ARG A 262 18.13 6.17 14.90
N PHE A 263 16.86 6.40 15.28
CA PHE A 263 15.84 6.80 14.33
C PHE A 263 16.11 8.22 13.83
N LYS A 264 16.10 8.37 12.51
CA LYS A 264 16.26 9.64 11.80
C LYS A 264 15.32 9.61 10.61
N HIS A 265 14.62 10.70 10.35
CA HIS A 265 13.76 10.84 9.18
C HIS A 265 14.06 12.18 8.52
N GLU A 266 14.49 12.14 7.26
CA GLU A 266 14.83 13.31 6.47
C GLU A 266 13.68 13.64 5.53
N PHE A 267 13.22 14.88 5.63
CA PHE A 267 12.19 15.48 4.79
C PHE A 267 12.83 16.01 3.49
N CYS A 268 12.06 16.12 2.40
CA CYS A 268 12.59 16.52 1.09
C CYS A 268 13.20 17.93 1.08
N LYS A 269 12.80 18.79 2.02
CA LYS A 269 13.38 20.15 2.20
C LYS A 269 14.66 20.16 3.06
N GLY A 270 15.20 19.00 3.42
CA GLY A 270 16.41 18.85 4.24
C GLY A 270 16.19 18.98 5.75
N ASN A 271 14.93 19.10 6.20
CA ASN A 271 14.60 19.04 7.62
C ASN A 271 14.83 17.62 8.14
N LEU A 272 15.34 17.48 9.36
CA LEU A 272 15.73 16.18 9.92
C LEU A 272 15.06 15.96 11.28
N PHE A 273 14.12 15.01 11.34
CA PHE A 273 13.55 14.56 12.60
C PHE A 273 14.51 13.61 13.33
N LYS A 274 14.69 13.87 14.63
CA LYS A 274 15.35 12.99 15.60
C LYS A 274 14.69 13.18 16.95
N PHE A 275 14.63 12.12 17.75
CA PHE A 275 14.22 12.26 19.14
C PHE A 275 15.24 13.05 19.96
N GLU A 276 14.74 13.90 20.85
CA GLU A 276 15.54 14.62 21.83
C GLU A 276 15.76 13.74 23.06
N GLU A 277 17.01 13.41 23.39
CA GLU A 277 17.31 12.58 24.58
C GLU A 277 16.78 13.22 25.88
N SER A 278 16.71 14.55 25.95
CA SER A 278 16.14 15.30 27.09
C SER A 278 14.64 15.09 27.30
N THR A 279 13.93 14.58 26.30
CA THR A 279 12.49 14.28 26.40
C THR A 279 12.23 12.83 26.80
N PHE A 280 13.25 11.97 26.78
CA PHE A 280 13.11 10.57 27.13
C PHE A 280 12.86 10.42 28.64
N LYS A 281 11.72 9.84 29.00
CA LYS A 281 11.38 9.55 30.41
C LYS A 281 10.63 8.23 30.52
N GLN A 282 10.90 7.51 31.61
CA GLN A 282 10.11 6.35 31.99
C GLN A 282 8.87 6.82 32.75
N VAL A 283 7.68 6.45 32.28
CA VAL A 283 6.40 6.88 32.86
C VAL A 283 5.84 5.82 33.80
N THR A 284 5.92 4.55 33.38
CA THR A 284 5.61 3.39 34.23
C THR A 284 6.71 2.35 34.11
N LYS A 285 6.59 1.22 34.82
CA LYS A 285 7.53 0.11 34.70
C LYS A 285 7.77 -0.30 33.24
N ASN A 286 6.70 -0.30 32.44
CA ASN A 286 6.69 -0.87 31.09
C ASN A 286 6.39 0.17 30.00
N THR A 287 6.32 1.46 30.33
CA THR A 287 6.03 2.54 29.35
C THR A 287 7.00 3.70 29.45
N TYR A 288 7.37 4.22 28.28
CA TYR A 288 8.35 5.28 28.11
C TYR A 288 7.80 6.34 27.16
N GLU A 289 8.08 7.60 27.45
CA GLU A 289 7.77 8.72 26.56
C GLU A 289 9.04 9.29 25.96
N VAL A 290 8.95 9.73 24.71
CA VAL A 290 10.03 10.42 24.00
C VAL A 290 9.44 11.26 22.87
N GLY A 291 10.06 12.39 22.55
CA GLY A 291 9.57 13.28 21.51
C GLY A 291 10.62 14.20 20.91
N ASN A 292 10.14 15.14 20.12
CA ASN A 292 10.89 16.25 19.56
C ASN A 292 9.98 17.49 19.59
N LYS A 293 10.48 18.58 20.17
CA LYS A 293 9.70 19.82 20.36
C LYS A 293 9.59 20.64 19.09
N ASP A 294 10.62 20.64 18.25
CA ASP A 294 10.62 21.35 16.97
C ASP A 294 9.55 20.81 16.01
N PHE A 295 9.25 19.51 16.13
CA PHE A 295 8.21 18.82 15.37
C PHE A 295 6.91 18.62 16.17
N ASP A 296 6.82 19.13 17.39
CA ASP A 296 5.65 18.99 18.27
C ASP A 296 5.05 17.56 18.25
N LEU A 297 5.94 16.56 18.34
CA LEU A 297 5.61 15.14 18.27
C LEU A 297 6.20 14.41 19.48
N ALA A 298 5.33 13.78 20.25
CA ALA A 298 5.71 12.87 21.32
C ALA A 298 5.00 11.53 21.15
N ILE A 299 5.69 10.45 21.50
CA ILE A 299 5.14 9.10 21.48
C ILE A 299 5.30 8.42 22.83
N THR A 300 4.41 7.47 23.08
CA THR A 300 4.54 6.49 24.14
C THR A 300 4.99 5.16 23.53
N ILE A 301 5.98 4.52 24.14
CA ILE A 301 6.49 3.20 23.78
C ILE A 301 6.16 2.23 24.92
N SER A 302 5.41 1.19 24.61
CA SER A 302 5.11 0.09 25.52
C SER A 302 6.11 -1.04 25.31
N VAL A 303 6.71 -1.54 26.40
CA VAL A 303 7.67 -2.64 26.39
C VAL A 303 7.13 -3.78 27.26
N THR A 304 7.05 -4.98 26.70
CA THR A 304 6.57 -6.16 27.42
C THR A 304 7.58 -6.62 28.47
N ASP A 305 7.13 -7.44 29.43
CA ASP A 305 8.03 -8.09 30.39
C ASP A 305 9.03 -9.07 29.71
N GLN A 306 8.86 -9.37 28.41
CA GLN A 306 9.78 -10.16 27.61
C GLN A 306 10.87 -9.32 26.93
N GLU A 307 11.02 -8.06 27.34
CA GLU A 307 12.02 -7.12 26.80
C GLU A 307 11.78 -6.84 25.31
N GLU A 308 10.53 -6.79 24.87
CA GLU A 308 10.15 -6.48 23.48
C GLU A 308 9.27 -5.23 23.42
N ILE A 309 9.51 -4.35 22.46
CA ILE A 309 8.58 -3.26 22.14
C ILE A 309 7.27 -3.91 21.68
N GLU A 310 6.20 -3.64 22.42
CA GLU A 310 4.86 -4.16 22.15
C GLU A 310 4.19 -3.32 21.06
N ALA A 311 4.15 -2.01 21.29
CA ALA A 311 3.51 -1.04 20.42
C ALA A 311 4.00 0.38 20.74
N ILE A 312 3.65 1.31 19.85
CA ILE A 312 3.79 2.75 20.09
C ILE A 312 2.45 3.44 19.92
N SER A 313 2.23 4.58 20.56
CA SER A 313 1.08 5.45 20.33
C SER A 313 1.52 6.90 20.30
N ILE A 314 0.77 7.75 19.60
CA ILE A 314 0.98 9.20 19.61
C ILE A 314 0.42 9.77 20.91
N ASN A 315 1.12 10.74 21.50
CA ASN A 315 0.63 11.43 22.69
C ASN A 315 -0.30 12.58 22.30
N GLU A 316 -1.21 12.94 23.21
CA GLU A 316 -2.01 14.15 23.04
C GLU A 316 -1.11 15.39 22.93
N PRO A 317 -1.48 16.38 22.11
CA PRO A 317 -0.80 17.68 22.11
C PRO A 317 -0.80 18.27 23.52
N SER A 318 0.31 18.88 23.92
CA SER A 318 0.49 19.51 25.24
C SER A 318 -0.32 20.78 25.42
#